data_AF-A0A3P7IKZ9-F1
#
_entry.id   AF-A0A3P7IKZ9-F1
#
_cell.length_a   1.000
_cell.length_b   1.000
_cell.length_c   1.000
_cell.angle_alpha   90.00
_cell.angle_beta   90.00
_cell.angle_gamma   90.00
#
_symmetry.space_group_name_H-M   'P 1'
#
loop_
_entity.id
_entity.type
_entity.pdbx_description
1 polymer ?
#
loop_
_entity_poly.entity_id
_entity_poly.type
_entity_poly.pdbx_seq_one_letter_code
_entity_poly.pdbx_strand_id
1 'polypeptide(L)'
;MLEHNIRLSRAIRRNASTSARIRHGEIEGQATAPRVKPTEDTAAQLLDSYLATATQSKCTVQEKVWKLCQALFPPEKTGVWQWQRTQDMGDWLREEVSNLSKGKVGRGASQVWSLLCVGNVEEAIRVANEEGMTMLSLMIAAALSSEQMGREDCAKMVELWEMNGELGMMEDDLIKIYLVLAGRSHAEFLRKGKMVKLNCLEGLDWLQAFGIHLWYINWGGFLEDAVDSFTDDIAAGRAKSPESHVFEQLIRLACSPSHQVEAVLDAAALLSPNPLDAQLSWHLWSVLRALGYNTMTPAAEQRLHMSYANQLSSSELWHLAIFVLSHISHDQCRSVAIREVLDRMSLTARSQQYEKILTICDVPKEWISAAKFIRSKVELSSSPLKLFL
;
A
#
# COMPACT_ATOMS: atom_id res chain seq x y z
N MET A 1 10.62 11.25 7.20
CA MET A 1 10.67 10.34 6.03
C MET A 1 11.81 10.64 5.05
N LEU A 2 11.87 11.81 4.38
CA LEU A 2 12.90 12.04 3.33
C LEU A 2 14.35 12.08 3.83
N GLU A 3 14.62 12.58 5.04
CA GLU A 3 15.98 12.53 5.60
C GLU A 3 16.50 11.11 5.81
N HIS A 4 15.60 10.17 6.12
CA HIS A 4 15.97 8.76 6.24
C HIS A 4 16.19 8.14 4.86
N ASN A 5 15.35 8.46 3.87
CA ASN A 5 15.60 8.08 2.47
C ASN A 5 16.98 8.50 1.99
N ILE A 6 17.39 9.74 2.27
CA ILE A 6 18.70 10.25 1.89
C ILE A 6 19.82 9.37 2.45
N ARG A 7 19.73 8.96 3.73
CA ARG A 7 20.74 8.11 4.38
C ARG A 7 20.79 6.70 3.82
N LEU A 8 19.65 6.16 3.40
CA LEU A 8 19.52 4.78 2.92
C LEU A 8 19.75 4.64 1.42
N SER A 9 19.62 5.72 0.66
CA SER A 9 19.77 5.67 -0.79
C SER A 9 21.23 5.66 -1.22
N ARG A 10 21.54 4.91 -2.29
CA ARG A 10 22.90 4.80 -2.82
C ARG A 10 23.12 5.76 -3.97
N ALA A 11 24.18 6.57 -3.85
CA ALA A 11 24.67 7.39 -4.96
C ALA A 11 25.23 6.49 -6.08
N ILE A 12 24.75 6.67 -7.30
CA ILE A 12 25.26 6.01 -8.50
C ILE A 12 26.30 6.93 -9.12
N ARG A 13 27.56 6.71 -8.74
CA ARG A 13 28.69 7.34 -9.41
C ARG A 13 28.88 6.65 -10.76
N ARG A 14 28.52 7.32 -11.85
CA ARG A 14 29.07 6.93 -13.16
C ARG A 14 30.56 7.27 -13.11
N ASN A 15 31.41 6.25 -12.95
CA ASN A 15 32.77 6.38 -13.47
C ASN A 15 32.62 6.80 -14.93
N ALA A 16 33.39 7.82 -15.34
CA ALA A 16 33.35 8.47 -16.65
C ALA A 16 32.85 7.54 -17.77
N SER A 17 31.90 8.04 -18.56
CA SER A 17 31.33 7.31 -19.70
C SER A 17 32.42 6.56 -20.47
N THR A 18 32.49 5.24 -20.34
CA THR A 18 33.29 4.36 -21.21
C THR A 18 32.58 4.10 -22.53
N SER A 19 31.43 4.73 -22.76
CA SER A 19 30.73 4.66 -24.03
C SER A 19 31.35 5.66 -25.01
N ALA A 20 32.17 5.16 -25.93
CA ALA A 20 32.65 5.89 -27.12
C ALA A 20 31.54 6.28 -28.11
N ARG A 21 30.27 6.30 -27.68
CA ARG A 21 29.16 6.85 -28.45
C ARG A 21 28.87 8.23 -27.90
N ILE A 22 29.29 9.25 -28.66
CA ILE A 22 28.81 10.62 -28.51
C ILE A 22 27.28 10.56 -28.56
N ARG A 23 26.63 10.64 -27.40
CA ARG A 23 25.18 10.83 -27.33
C ARG A 23 24.95 12.29 -27.69
N HIS A 24 24.15 12.54 -28.73
CA HIS A 24 23.81 13.91 -29.14
C HIS A 24 23.39 14.74 -27.91
N GLY A 25 24.21 15.73 -27.54
CA GLY A 25 23.96 16.63 -26.40
C GLY A 25 24.86 16.46 -25.17
N GLU A 26 25.69 15.41 -25.07
CA GLU A 26 26.71 15.31 -24.02
C GLU A 26 27.99 16.06 -24.46
N ILE A 27 28.27 17.21 -23.83
CA ILE A 27 29.53 17.94 -24.00
C ILE A 27 30.58 17.24 -23.13
N GLU A 28 31.68 16.80 -23.76
CA GLU A 28 32.84 16.22 -23.06
C GLU A 28 33.29 17.15 -21.92
N GLY A 29 33.38 16.61 -20.69
CA GLY A 29 33.81 17.37 -19.50
C GLY A 29 32.70 18.02 -18.66
N GLN A 30 31.41 17.88 -19.00
CA GLN A 30 30.35 18.34 -18.10
C GLN A 30 30.19 17.45 -16.87
N ALA A 31 30.17 18.06 -15.67
CA ALA A 31 29.80 17.40 -14.44
C ALA A 31 28.34 16.89 -14.53
N THR A 32 28.16 15.58 -14.40
CA THR A 32 26.85 14.92 -14.54
C THR A 32 25.95 15.19 -13.34
N ALA A 33 24.64 15.27 -13.54
CA ALA A 33 23.68 15.37 -12.44
C ALA A 33 23.83 14.20 -11.46
N PRO A 34 23.72 14.45 -10.13
CA PRO A 34 23.74 13.39 -9.14
C PRO A 34 22.63 12.39 -9.44
N ARG A 35 22.93 11.09 -9.27
CA ARG A 35 21.96 10.02 -9.49
C ARG A 35 21.88 9.15 -8.25
N VAL A 36 20.67 8.85 -7.83
CA VAL A 36 20.39 8.08 -6.62
C VAL A 36 19.35 7.00 -6.92
N LYS A 37 19.42 5.87 -6.21
CA LYS A 37 18.36 4.86 -6.16
C LYS A 37 18.17 4.35 -4.73
N PRO A 38 16.93 3.98 -4.34
CA PRO A 38 16.71 3.13 -3.18
C PRO A 38 17.49 1.84 -3.35
N THR A 39 18.10 1.36 -2.28
CA THR A 39 18.83 0.08 -2.25
C THR A 39 17.88 -1.04 -1.84
N GLU A 40 18.06 -2.22 -2.44
CA GLU A 40 17.15 -3.35 -2.22
C GLU A 40 17.11 -3.79 -0.75
N ASP A 41 18.26 -3.73 -0.06
CA ASP A 41 18.39 -4.13 1.34
C ASP A 41 17.80 -3.12 2.36
N THR A 42 17.21 -2.01 1.91
CA THR A 42 16.73 -0.94 2.80
C THR A 42 15.22 -0.82 2.95
N ALA A 43 14.45 -1.67 2.25
CA ALA A 43 12.99 -1.61 2.29
C ALA A 43 12.42 -1.67 3.72
N ALA A 44 12.94 -2.57 4.55
CA ALA A 44 12.52 -2.70 5.96
C ALA A 44 12.75 -1.41 6.76
N GLN A 45 13.96 -0.85 6.65
CA GLN A 45 14.34 0.37 7.38
C GLN A 45 13.53 1.60 6.90
N LEU A 46 13.22 1.66 5.59
CA LEU A 46 12.33 2.68 5.04
C LEU A 46 10.93 2.55 5.61
N LEU A 47 10.35 1.34 5.61
CA LEU A 47 9.02 1.07 6.16
C LEU A 47 8.94 1.45 7.64
N ASP A 48 9.90 1.00 8.46
CA ASP A 48 9.93 1.32 9.89
C ASP A 48 10.03 2.82 10.14
N SER A 49 10.87 3.52 9.36
CA SER A 49 11.00 4.97 9.47
C SER A 49 9.72 5.71 9.06
N TYR A 50 9.02 5.25 8.04
CA TYR A 50 7.80 5.89 7.55
C TYR A 50 6.64 5.65 8.49
N LEU A 51 6.50 4.42 8.99
CA LEU A 51 5.54 4.09 10.01
C LEU A 51 5.77 4.94 11.26
N ALA A 52 7.00 4.98 11.78
CA ALA A 52 7.33 5.81 12.94
C ALA A 52 7.02 7.30 12.70
N THR A 53 7.30 7.82 11.50
CA THR A 53 6.95 9.21 11.16
C THR A 53 5.43 9.41 11.13
N ALA A 54 4.67 8.48 10.55
CA ALA A 54 3.22 8.57 10.46
C ALA A 54 2.57 8.52 11.85
N THR A 55 3.02 7.62 12.72
CA THR A 55 2.57 7.50 14.11
C THR A 55 2.90 8.77 14.90
N GLN A 56 4.14 9.28 14.82
CA GLN A 56 4.53 10.51 15.51
C GLN A 56 3.72 11.73 15.03
N SER A 57 3.40 11.77 13.74
CA SER A 57 2.60 12.83 13.12
C SER A 57 1.09 12.63 13.30
N LYS A 58 0.66 11.52 13.95
CA LYS A 58 -0.74 11.12 14.13
C LYS A 58 -1.52 11.02 12.81
N CYS A 59 -0.84 10.67 11.71
CA CYS A 59 -1.45 10.50 10.40
C CYS A 59 -1.99 9.06 10.26
N THR A 60 -3.19 8.82 10.78
CA THR A 60 -3.79 7.47 10.88
C THR A 60 -3.92 6.77 9.54
N VAL A 61 -4.29 7.48 8.48
CA VAL A 61 -4.44 6.91 7.14
C VAL A 61 -3.11 6.36 6.61
N GLN A 62 -2.01 7.13 6.73
CA GLN A 62 -0.69 6.66 6.31
C GLN A 62 -0.17 5.53 7.21
N GLU A 63 -0.42 5.62 8.51
CA GLU A 63 -0.06 4.55 9.46
C GLU A 63 -0.63 3.20 9.02
N LYS A 64 -1.91 3.16 8.65
CA LYS A 64 -2.59 1.96 8.16
C LYS A 64 -1.96 1.41 6.87
N VAL A 65 -1.62 2.29 5.92
CA VAL A 65 -0.92 1.91 4.68
C VAL A 65 0.45 1.30 4.98
N TRP A 66 1.22 1.88 5.90
CA TRP A 66 2.55 1.36 6.24
C TRP A 66 2.51 0.04 7.01
N LYS A 67 1.57 -0.11 7.95
CA LYS A 67 1.32 -1.38 8.64
C LYS A 67 0.92 -2.48 7.64
N LEU A 68 0.06 -2.15 6.67
CA LEU A 68 -0.30 -3.09 5.60
C LEU A 68 0.91 -3.49 4.76
N CYS A 69 1.78 -2.54 4.40
CA CYS A 69 3.00 -2.85 3.67
C CYS A 69 3.93 -3.78 4.47
N GLN A 70 4.06 -3.59 5.79
CA GLN A 70 4.82 -4.51 6.64
C GLN A 70 4.24 -5.92 6.64
N ALA A 71 2.91 -6.05 6.72
CA ALA A 71 2.23 -7.34 6.67
C ALA A 71 2.39 -8.04 5.31
N LEU A 72 2.30 -7.30 4.20
CA LEU A 72 2.31 -7.86 2.84
C LEU A 72 3.72 -8.14 2.30
N PHE A 73 4.73 -7.38 2.71
CA PHE A 73 6.06 -7.41 2.11
C PHE A 73 7.13 -7.69 3.17
N PRO A 74 7.26 -8.95 3.63
CA PRO A 74 8.28 -9.31 4.59
C PRO A 74 9.69 -9.08 4.02
N PRO A 75 10.64 -8.63 4.84
CA PRO A 75 11.99 -8.28 4.38
C PRO A 75 12.80 -9.49 3.92
N GLU A 76 12.56 -10.67 4.51
CA GLU A 76 13.19 -11.92 4.15
C GLU A 76 12.14 -12.93 3.69
N LYS A 77 12.28 -13.43 2.46
CA LYS A 77 11.42 -14.47 1.90
C LYS A 77 12.07 -15.83 2.07
N THR A 78 12.11 -16.33 3.30
CA THR A 78 12.69 -17.64 3.64
C THR A 78 11.64 -18.57 4.26
N GLY A 79 11.80 -19.88 4.09
CA GLY A 79 10.91 -20.88 4.68
C GLY A 79 9.44 -20.69 4.30
N VAL A 80 8.57 -20.56 5.31
CA VAL A 80 7.11 -20.47 5.21
C VAL A 80 6.59 -19.02 5.13
N TRP A 81 7.37 -18.11 4.52
CA TRP A 81 7.05 -16.69 4.49
C TRP A 81 5.67 -16.37 3.88
N GLN A 82 5.19 -17.16 2.92
CA GLN A 82 3.85 -16.96 2.34
C GLN A 82 2.76 -17.13 3.39
N TRP A 83 2.89 -18.14 4.26
CA TRP A 83 1.95 -18.41 5.32
C TRP A 83 2.02 -17.32 6.40
N GLN A 84 3.23 -16.92 6.79
CA GLN A 84 3.42 -15.81 7.75
C GLN A 84 2.79 -14.51 7.22
N ARG A 85 2.99 -14.19 5.94
CA ARG A 85 2.35 -13.04 5.28
C ARG A 85 0.83 -13.11 5.36
N THR A 86 0.23 -14.28 5.11
CA THR A 86 -1.22 -14.46 5.25
C THR A 86 -1.69 -14.19 6.68
N GLN A 87 -0.96 -14.70 7.68
CA GLN A 87 -1.28 -14.45 9.09
C GLN A 87 -1.16 -12.96 9.45
N ASP A 88 -0.05 -12.32 9.10
CA ASP A 88 0.19 -10.89 9.35
C ASP A 88 -0.87 -10.02 8.68
N MET A 89 -1.26 -10.36 7.45
CA MET A 89 -2.35 -9.70 6.72
C MET A 89 -3.70 -9.91 7.42
N GLY A 90 -3.96 -11.13 7.89
CA GLY A 90 -5.17 -11.46 8.62
C GLY A 90 -5.30 -10.67 9.92
N ASP A 91 -4.20 -10.48 10.64
CA ASP A 91 -4.17 -9.72 11.89
C ASP A 91 -4.30 -8.21 11.66
N TRP A 92 -3.62 -7.67 10.64
CA TRP A 92 -3.83 -6.29 10.21
C TRP A 92 -5.30 -6.04 9.85
N LEU A 93 -5.92 -6.97 9.11
CA LEU A 93 -7.30 -6.84 8.69
C LEU A 93 -8.27 -6.84 9.88
N ARG A 94 -8.01 -7.66 10.91
CA ARG A 94 -8.79 -7.67 12.17
C ARG A 94 -8.76 -6.30 12.86
N GLU A 95 -7.60 -5.65 12.94
CA GLU A 95 -7.47 -4.29 13.50
C GLU A 95 -8.33 -3.30 12.69
N GLU A 96 -8.30 -3.39 11.37
CA GLU A 96 -9.03 -2.48 10.49
C GLU A 96 -10.55 -2.65 10.56
N VAL A 97 -11.07 -3.87 10.49
CA VAL A 97 -12.52 -4.11 10.54
C VAL A 97 -13.10 -3.91 11.93
N SER A 98 -12.32 -4.13 12.99
CA SER A 98 -12.76 -3.84 14.37
C SER A 98 -13.11 -2.37 14.56
N ASN A 99 -12.41 -1.47 13.85
CA ASN A 99 -12.70 -0.03 13.87
C ASN A 99 -13.98 0.35 13.09
N LEU A 100 -14.50 -0.52 12.23
CA LEU A 100 -15.74 -0.31 11.46
C LEU A 100 -16.99 -0.67 12.27
N SER A 101 -16.87 -1.54 13.27
CA SER A 101 -18.00 -2.06 14.04
C SER A 101 -18.55 -1.04 15.04
N LYS A 102 -19.67 -0.40 14.70
CA LYS A 102 -20.51 0.40 15.62
C LYS A 102 -21.98 -0.05 15.61
N GLY A 103 -22.25 -1.24 15.08
CA GLY A 103 -23.60 -1.77 14.90
C GLY A 103 -24.26 -2.21 16.21
N LYS A 104 -25.58 -2.36 16.19
CA LYS A 104 -26.32 -3.01 17.28
C LYS A 104 -25.86 -4.45 17.39
N VAL A 105 -25.50 -4.88 18.60
CA VAL A 105 -25.16 -6.27 18.90
C VAL A 105 -26.44 -7.10 18.75
N GLY A 106 -26.42 -8.09 17.86
CA GLY A 106 -27.48 -9.08 17.71
C GLY A 106 -27.60 -10.01 18.93
N ARG A 107 -28.39 -11.08 18.83
CA ARG A 107 -28.40 -12.19 19.80
C ARG A 107 -28.25 -13.52 19.06
N GLY A 108 -27.89 -14.59 19.77
CA GLY A 108 -27.76 -15.92 19.16
C GLY A 108 -26.76 -15.94 18.00
N ALA A 109 -27.08 -16.63 16.90
CA ALA A 109 -26.15 -16.76 15.78
C ALA A 109 -25.87 -15.43 15.08
N SER A 110 -26.77 -14.44 15.16
CA SER A 110 -26.52 -13.11 14.60
C SER A 110 -25.36 -12.40 15.32
N GLN A 111 -25.26 -12.57 16.64
CA GLN A 111 -24.12 -12.05 17.40
C GLN A 111 -22.83 -12.79 17.04
N VAL A 112 -22.87 -14.12 16.95
CA VAL A 112 -21.73 -14.94 16.52
C VAL A 112 -21.25 -14.54 15.12
N TRP A 113 -22.17 -14.39 14.16
CA TRP A 113 -21.87 -13.95 12.80
C TRP A 113 -21.21 -12.57 12.78
N SER A 114 -21.72 -11.62 13.58
CA SER A 114 -21.12 -10.28 13.67
C SER A 114 -19.67 -10.29 14.18
N LEU A 115 -19.34 -11.22 15.09
CA LEU A 115 -17.99 -11.41 15.62
C LEU A 115 -17.07 -12.05 14.59
N LEU A 116 -17.55 -13.03 13.83
CA LEU A 116 -16.79 -13.61 12.71
C LEU A 116 -16.54 -12.57 11.59
N CYS A 117 -17.50 -11.68 11.31
CA CYS A 117 -17.32 -10.59 10.34
C CYS A 117 -16.20 -9.60 10.73
N VAL A 118 -15.74 -9.61 11.98
CA VAL A 118 -14.59 -8.83 12.45
C VAL A 118 -13.37 -9.69 12.83
N GLY A 119 -13.43 -11.00 12.53
CA GLY A 119 -12.35 -11.94 12.79
C GLY A 119 -12.18 -12.33 14.27
N ASN A 120 -13.11 -11.97 15.16
CA ASN A 120 -13.03 -12.26 16.60
C ASN A 120 -13.60 -13.65 16.92
N VAL A 121 -12.80 -14.67 16.61
CA VAL A 121 -13.17 -16.09 16.75
C VAL A 121 -13.36 -16.49 18.21
N GLU A 122 -12.46 -16.06 19.10
CA GLU A 122 -12.48 -16.46 20.51
C GLU A 122 -13.80 -16.04 21.17
N GLU A 123 -14.21 -14.79 20.94
CA GLU A 123 -15.47 -14.27 21.44
C GLU A 123 -16.67 -14.92 20.75
N ALA A 124 -16.57 -15.25 19.46
CA ALA A 124 -17.63 -15.96 18.73
C ALA A 124 -17.89 -17.35 19.33
N ILE A 125 -16.84 -18.10 19.67
CA ILE A 125 -16.93 -19.40 20.36
C ILE A 125 -17.53 -19.23 21.76
N ARG A 126 -17.09 -18.21 22.52
CA ARG A 126 -17.61 -17.93 23.86
C ARG A 126 -19.11 -17.66 23.83
N VAL A 127 -19.57 -16.75 22.96
CA VAL A 127 -20.98 -16.42 22.79
C VAL A 127 -21.78 -17.63 22.32
N ALA A 128 -21.25 -18.43 21.38
CA ALA A 128 -21.93 -19.63 20.92
C ALA A 128 -22.18 -20.64 22.06
N ASN A 129 -21.22 -20.81 22.98
CA ASN A 129 -21.40 -21.66 24.16
C ASN A 129 -22.44 -21.09 25.14
N GLU A 130 -22.41 -19.78 25.40
CA GLU A 130 -23.33 -19.13 26.35
C GLU A 130 -24.79 -19.16 25.88
N GLU A 131 -25.01 -19.07 24.57
CA GLU A 131 -26.33 -19.18 23.93
C GLU A 131 -26.76 -20.66 23.72
N GLY A 132 -25.96 -21.64 24.19
CA GLY A 132 -26.28 -23.06 24.10
C GLY A 132 -26.10 -23.68 22.71
N MET A 133 -25.44 -22.99 21.78
CA MET A 133 -25.13 -23.47 20.42
C MET A 133 -23.85 -24.33 20.42
N THR A 134 -23.83 -25.39 21.20
CA THR A 134 -22.63 -26.23 21.42
C THR A 134 -22.06 -26.80 20.11
N MET A 135 -22.92 -27.23 19.19
CA MET A 135 -22.48 -27.73 17.88
C MET A 135 -21.76 -26.64 17.08
N LEU A 136 -22.31 -25.43 17.03
CA LEU A 136 -21.70 -24.29 16.34
C LEU A 136 -20.33 -23.96 16.93
N SER A 137 -20.24 -23.87 18.26
CA SER A 137 -19.00 -23.63 18.99
C SER A 137 -17.92 -24.67 18.66
N LEU A 138 -18.26 -25.96 18.73
CA LEU A 138 -17.36 -27.05 18.39
C LEU A 138 -16.91 -26.99 16.93
N MET A 139 -17.81 -26.66 16.02
CA MET A 139 -17.47 -26.54 14.62
C MET A 139 -16.51 -25.39 14.35
N ILE A 140 -16.76 -24.19 14.89
CA ILE A 140 -15.83 -23.07 14.76
C ILE A 140 -14.44 -23.44 15.31
N ALA A 141 -14.39 -24.12 16.47
CA ALA A 141 -13.12 -24.53 17.07
C ALA A 141 -12.37 -25.61 16.26
N ALA A 142 -13.08 -26.64 15.76
CA ALA A 142 -12.50 -27.74 15.00
C ALA A 142 -11.99 -27.26 13.63
N ALA A 143 -12.81 -26.47 12.95
CA ALA A 143 -12.53 -25.77 11.71
C ALA A 143 -11.16 -25.04 11.76
N LEU A 144 -10.90 -24.29 12.82
CA LEU A 144 -9.74 -23.42 12.93
C LEU A 144 -8.51 -24.06 13.58
N SER A 145 -8.65 -25.25 14.17
CA SER A 145 -7.54 -25.96 14.84
C SER A 145 -6.90 -27.06 13.98
N SER A 146 -7.62 -27.58 12.97
CA SER A 146 -7.13 -28.59 12.02
C SER A 146 -7.64 -28.24 10.63
N GLU A 147 -6.98 -27.28 9.97
CA GLU A 147 -7.46 -26.61 8.75
C GLU A 147 -7.96 -27.58 7.68
N GLN A 148 -7.29 -28.72 7.48
CA GLN A 148 -7.66 -29.63 6.41
C GLN A 148 -8.78 -30.61 6.78
N MET A 149 -8.77 -31.16 8.01
CA MET A 149 -9.79 -32.13 8.44
C MET A 149 -11.10 -31.43 8.81
N GLY A 150 -11.02 -30.30 9.54
CA GLY A 150 -12.19 -29.54 9.98
C GLY A 150 -12.99 -28.95 8.81
N ARG A 151 -12.31 -28.51 7.75
CA ARG A 151 -12.94 -28.02 6.52
C ARG A 151 -13.79 -29.09 5.84
N GLU A 152 -13.21 -30.27 5.62
CA GLU A 152 -13.92 -31.36 4.94
C GLU A 152 -15.14 -31.80 5.75
N ASP A 153 -15.03 -31.82 7.07
CA ASP A 153 -16.15 -32.18 7.95
C ASP A 153 -17.26 -31.13 7.91
N CYS A 154 -16.92 -29.83 7.92
CA CYS A 154 -17.90 -28.75 7.72
C CYS A 154 -18.61 -28.88 6.37
N ALA A 155 -17.85 -29.11 5.29
CA ALA A 155 -18.39 -29.24 3.94
C ALA A 155 -19.36 -30.43 3.82
N LYS A 156 -18.98 -31.60 4.33
CA LYS A 156 -19.82 -32.81 4.33
C LYS A 156 -21.13 -32.59 5.09
N MET A 157 -21.11 -31.87 6.21
CA MET A 157 -22.33 -31.57 6.96
C MET A 157 -23.25 -30.61 6.21
N VAL A 158 -22.70 -29.54 5.63
CA VAL A 158 -23.49 -28.60 4.82
C VAL A 158 -24.14 -29.34 3.64
N GLU A 159 -23.41 -30.21 2.95
CA GLU A 159 -23.95 -31.04 1.86
C GLU A 159 -25.09 -31.95 2.33
N LEU A 160 -24.94 -32.60 3.49
CA LEU A 160 -26.00 -33.44 4.07
C LEU A 160 -27.25 -32.61 4.39
N TRP A 161 -27.08 -31.43 4.99
CA TRP A 161 -28.20 -30.53 5.32
C TRP A 161 -28.88 -29.97 4.07
N GLU A 162 -28.13 -29.70 3.01
CA GLU A 162 -28.67 -29.32 1.69
C GLU A 162 -29.52 -30.45 1.12
N MET A 163 -28.99 -31.68 1.09
CA MET A 163 -29.69 -32.86 0.57
C MET A 163 -30.98 -33.17 1.33
N ASN A 164 -30.98 -32.97 2.65
CA ASN A 164 -32.14 -33.21 3.51
C ASN A 164 -33.13 -32.03 3.56
N GLY A 165 -32.78 -30.88 2.97
CA GLY A 165 -33.58 -29.65 3.04
C GLY A 165 -33.57 -28.98 4.43
N GLU A 166 -32.60 -29.31 5.28
CA GLU A 166 -32.48 -28.82 6.65
C GLU A 166 -32.01 -27.35 6.71
N LEU A 167 -31.27 -26.87 5.70
CA LEU A 167 -30.92 -25.45 5.60
C LEU A 167 -32.15 -24.53 5.64
N GLY A 168 -33.26 -24.95 5.02
CA GLY A 168 -34.52 -24.19 5.02
C GLY A 168 -35.10 -23.95 6.42
N MET A 169 -34.73 -24.78 7.39
CA MET A 169 -35.24 -24.76 8.77
C MET A 169 -34.39 -23.88 9.71
N MET A 170 -33.17 -23.52 9.30
CA MET A 170 -32.24 -22.72 10.09
C MET A 170 -32.42 -21.22 9.82
N GLU A 171 -31.97 -20.40 10.77
CA GLU A 171 -31.87 -18.94 10.57
C GLU A 171 -30.70 -18.57 9.65
N ASP A 172 -30.82 -17.46 8.92
CA ASP A 172 -29.87 -17.09 7.87
C ASP A 172 -28.44 -16.91 8.39
N ASP A 173 -28.26 -16.24 9.53
CA ASP A 173 -26.92 -16.00 10.08
C ASP A 173 -26.26 -17.31 10.55
N LEU A 174 -27.03 -18.29 11.03
CA LEU A 174 -26.50 -19.62 11.36
C LEU A 174 -26.02 -20.37 10.10
N ILE A 175 -26.81 -20.30 9.02
CA ILE A 175 -26.42 -20.91 7.72
C ILE A 175 -25.16 -20.23 7.19
N LYS A 176 -25.07 -18.89 7.25
CA LYS A 176 -23.87 -18.16 6.81
C LYS A 176 -22.61 -18.64 7.53
N ILE A 177 -22.66 -18.84 8.85
CA ILE A 177 -21.52 -19.33 9.62
C ILE A 177 -21.08 -20.71 9.10
N TYR A 178 -22.01 -21.65 8.94
CA TYR A 178 -21.66 -22.98 8.43
C TYR A 178 -21.17 -22.96 6.98
N LEU A 179 -21.73 -22.11 6.12
CA LEU A 179 -21.28 -21.97 4.73
C LEU A 179 -19.85 -21.47 4.64
N VAL A 180 -19.49 -20.40 5.36
CA VAL A 180 -18.11 -19.86 5.28
C VAL A 180 -17.10 -20.85 5.86
N LEU A 181 -17.46 -21.57 6.93
CA LEU A 181 -16.68 -22.68 7.47
C LEU A 181 -16.72 -23.92 6.58
N ALA A 182 -17.52 -23.99 5.53
CA ALA A 182 -17.47 -25.04 4.52
C ALA A 182 -16.68 -24.62 3.27
N GLY A 183 -16.10 -23.40 3.27
CA GLY A 183 -15.45 -22.85 2.08
C GLY A 183 -16.42 -22.30 1.04
N ARG A 184 -17.64 -21.91 1.43
CA ARG A 184 -18.69 -21.40 0.53
C ARG A 184 -19.15 -20.00 0.95
N SER A 185 -19.39 -19.11 -0.01
CA SER A 185 -19.88 -17.74 0.23
C SER A 185 -21.38 -17.55 0.02
N HIS A 186 -22.06 -18.56 -0.50
CA HIS A 186 -23.48 -18.51 -0.84
C HIS A 186 -24.07 -19.91 -0.94
N ALA A 187 -25.40 -20.00 -0.88
CA ALA A 187 -26.15 -21.22 -1.13
C ALA A 187 -27.54 -20.92 -1.72
N GLU A 188 -28.12 -21.91 -2.39
CA GLU A 188 -29.51 -21.89 -2.83
C GLU A 188 -30.25 -23.07 -2.21
N PHE A 189 -31.37 -22.81 -1.52
CA PHE A 189 -32.15 -23.85 -0.85
C PHE A 189 -33.63 -23.50 -0.78
N LEU A 190 -34.47 -24.51 -0.52
CA LEU A 190 -35.91 -24.32 -0.35
C LEU A 190 -36.23 -23.96 1.10
N ARG A 191 -36.94 -22.85 1.32
CA ARG A 191 -37.54 -22.50 2.60
C ARG A 191 -39.04 -22.30 2.41
N LYS A 192 -39.84 -23.13 3.09
CA LYS A 192 -41.32 -23.12 2.98
C LYS A 192 -41.80 -23.15 1.52
N GLY A 193 -41.17 -23.98 0.69
CA GLY A 193 -41.52 -24.15 -0.73
C GLY A 193 -41.05 -23.04 -1.68
N LYS A 194 -40.30 -22.04 -1.20
CA LYS A 194 -39.72 -20.98 -2.03
C LYS A 194 -38.21 -21.16 -2.11
N MET A 195 -37.66 -20.97 -3.32
CA MET A 195 -36.21 -20.91 -3.51
C MET A 195 -35.66 -19.64 -2.88
N VAL A 196 -34.71 -19.79 -1.97
CA VAL A 196 -33.97 -18.71 -1.32
C VAL A 196 -32.54 -18.76 -1.83
N LYS A 197 -32.02 -17.61 -2.26
CA LYS A 197 -30.60 -17.43 -2.59
C LYS A 197 -29.98 -16.66 -1.43
N LEU A 198 -29.16 -17.33 -0.64
CA LEU A 198 -28.50 -16.72 0.51
C LEU A 198 -27.08 -16.31 0.11
N ASN A 199 -26.78 -15.02 0.28
CA ASN A 199 -25.44 -14.47 0.10
C ASN A 199 -24.84 -14.16 1.48
N CYS A 200 -23.70 -14.77 1.82
CA CYS A 200 -23.03 -14.54 3.09
C CYS A 200 -22.43 -13.12 3.17
N LEU A 201 -22.08 -12.52 2.03
CA LEU A 201 -21.35 -11.26 1.97
C LEU A 201 -22.27 -10.03 1.84
N GLU A 202 -23.58 -10.23 1.87
CA GLU A 202 -24.56 -9.16 1.73
C GLU A 202 -24.48 -8.16 2.89
N GLY A 203 -24.42 -6.87 2.55
CA GLY A 203 -24.39 -5.77 3.53
C GLY A 203 -23.04 -5.58 4.23
N LEU A 204 -22.02 -6.39 3.93
CA LEU A 204 -20.69 -6.26 4.48
C LEU A 204 -19.89 -5.18 3.76
N ASP A 205 -19.01 -4.50 4.49
CA ASP A 205 -17.94 -3.73 3.86
C ASP A 205 -16.98 -4.67 3.13
N TRP A 206 -16.30 -4.16 2.09
CA TRP A 206 -15.40 -4.96 1.28
C TRP A 206 -14.24 -5.56 2.09
N LEU A 207 -13.77 -4.87 3.15
CA LEU A 207 -12.74 -5.41 4.05
C LEU A 207 -13.26 -6.59 4.87
N GLN A 208 -14.51 -6.53 5.33
CA GLN A 208 -15.14 -7.63 6.06
C GLN A 208 -15.37 -8.83 5.14
N ALA A 209 -15.86 -8.58 3.92
CA ALA A 209 -16.04 -9.61 2.92
C ALA A 209 -14.70 -10.29 2.55
N PHE A 210 -13.66 -9.49 2.25
CA PHE A 210 -12.32 -10.01 2.02
C PHE A 210 -11.77 -10.80 3.22
N GLY A 211 -12.04 -10.34 4.45
CA GLY A 211 -11.67 -11.05 5.67
C GLY A 211 -12.34 -12.40 5.81
N ILE A 212 -13.62 -12.52 5.45
CA ILE A 212 -14.30 -13.82 5.40
C ILE A 212 -13.63 -14.76 4.39
N HIS A 213 -13.23 -14.25 3.22
CA HIS A 213 -12.46 -15.03 2.26
C HIS A 213 -11.13 -15.51 2.85
N LEU A 214 -10.40 -14.61 3.50
CA LEU A 214 -9.09 -14.89 4.05
C LEU A 214 -9.14 -15.86 5.24
N TRP A 215 -9.97 -15.58 6.25
CA TRP A 215 -9.98 -16.31 7.52
C TRP A 215 -10.74 -17.63 7.47
N TYR A 216 -11.83 -17.70 6.71
CA TYR A 216 -12.77 -18.82 6.82
C TYR A 216 -12.94 -19.59 5.52
N ILE A 217 -13.22 -18.93 4.39
CA ILE A 217 -13.45 -19.63 3.13
C ILE A 217 -12.15 -20.34 2.66
N ASN A 218 -11.02 -19.63 2.78
CA ASN A 218 -9.70 -20.13 2.44
C ASN A 218 -8.82 -20.42 3.67
N TRP A 219 -9.38 -20.37 4.88
CA TRP A 219 -8.77 -20.94 6.09
C TRP A 219 -7.42 -20.37 6.49
N GLY A 220 -7.11 -19.12 6.14
CA GLY A 220 -5.78 -18.56 6.38
C GLY A 220 -4.68 -19.24 5.54
N GLY A 221 -5.05 -19.88 4.43
CA GLY A 221 -4.15 -20.52 3.48
C GLY A 221 -3.31 -19.52 2.68
N PHE A 222 -3.27 -19.65 1.35
CA PHE A 222 -2.56 -18.66 0.54
C PHE A 222 -3.40 -17.40 0.36
N LEU A 223 -2.77 -16.23 0.52
CA LEU A 223 -3.40 -14.93 0.27
C LEU A 223 -3.97 -14.84 -1.15
N GLU A 224 -3.28 -15.48 -2.11
CA GLU A 224 -3.70 -15.61 -3.50
C GLU A 224 -5.09 -16.26 -3.64
N ASP A 225 -5.36 -17.37 -2.93
CA ASP A 225 -6.66 -18.06 -2.98
C ASP A 225 -7.80 -17.17 -2.45
N ALA A 226 -7.50 -16.37 -1.42
CA ALA A 226 -8.45 -15.40 -0.88
C ALA A 226 -8.73 -14.25 -1.87
N VAL A 227 -7.71 -13.76 -2.59
CA VAL A 227 -7.88 -12.73 -3.63
C VAL A 227 -8.70 -13.26 -4.80
N ASP A 228 -8.44 -14.48 -5.25
CA ASP A 228 -9.13 -15.08 -6.38
C ASP A 228 -10.60 -15.33 -6.05
N SER A 229 -10.89 -16.03 -4.95
CA SER A 229 -12.26 -16.30 -4.52
C SER A 229 -13.06 -15.03 -4.21
N PHE A 230 -12.43 -14.00 -3.63
CA PHE A 230 -13.08 -12.70 -3.42
C PHE A 230 -13.37 -11.99 -4.74
N THR A 231 -12.45 -12.06 -5.70
CA THR A 231 -12.64 -11.47 -7.04
C THR A 231 -13.80 -12.14 -7.78
N ASP A 232 -13.96 -13.47 -7.65
CA ASP A 232 -15.09 -14.21 -8.20
C ASP A 232 -16.43 -13.74 -7.60
N ASP A 233 -16.48 -13.49 -6.29
CA ASP A 233 -17.67 -13.00 -5.61
C ASP A 233 -18.00 -11.54 -5.94
N ILE A 234 -17.00 -10.69 -6.21
CA ILE A 234 -17.23 -9.35 -6.77
C ILE A 234 -17.81 -9.48 -8.18
N ALA A 235 -17.23 -10.31 -9.05
CA ALA A 235 -17.67 -10.48 -10.43
C ALA A 235 -19.11 -11.02 -10.52
N ALA A 236 -19.50 -11.86 -9.57
CA ALA A 236 -20.86 -12.37 -9.45
C ALA A 236 -21.84 -11.40 -8.76
N GLY A 237 -21.39 -10.22 -8.31
CA GLY A 237 -22.21 -9.24 -7.62
C GLY A 237 -22.62 -9.64 -6.20
N ARG A 238 -21.91 -10.60 -5.59
CA ARG A 238 -22.13 -11.06 -4.21
C ARG A 238 -21.38 -10.22 -3.18
N ALA A 239 -20.21 -9.70 -3.53
CA ALA A 239 -19.41 -8.85 -2.65
C ALA A 239 -19.35 -7.40 -3.13
N LYS A 240 -19.19 -6.47 -2.20
CA LYS A 240 -18.95 -5.06 -2.49
C LYS A 240 -17.54 -4.89 -3.10
N SER A 241 -17.46 -4.18 -4.22
CA SER A 241 -16.17 -3.86 -4.84
C SER A 241 -15.37 -2.87 -3.97
N PRO A 242 -14.05 -3.04 -3.86
CA PRO A 242 -13.16 -2.09 -3.19
C PRO A 242 -12.93 -0.78 -3.97
N GLU A 243 -13.48 -0.61 -5.19
CA GLU A 243 -13.36 0.62 -6.00
C GLU A 243 -11.89 1.08 -6.21
N SER A 244 -10.96 0.13 -6.41
CA SER A 244 -9.53 0.42 -6.58
C SER A 244 -8.86 1.08 -5.36
N HIS A 245 -9.39 0.84 -4.16
CA HIS A 245 -8.79 1.31 -2.91
C HIS A 245 -7.31 0.90 -2.78
N VAL A 246 -6.46 1.77 -2.19
CA VAL A 246 -5.01 1.52 -2.09
C VAL A 246 -4.67 0.20 -1.40
N PHE A 247 -5.46 -0.22 -0.42
CA PHE A 247 -5.29 -1.50 0.27
C PHE A 247 -5.48 -2.69 -0.68
N GLU A 248 -6.52 -2.66 -1.53
CA GLU A 248 -6.73 -3.69 -2.55
C GLU A 248 -5.55 -3.74 -3.53
N GLN A 249 -5.10 -2.57 -4.00
CA GLN A 249 -4.01 -2.50 -4.97
C GLN A 249 -2.69 -3.04 -4.38
N LEU A 250 -2.41 -2.79 -3.10
CA LEU A 250 -1.27 -3.36 -2.38
C LEU A 250 -1.39 -4.88 -2.23
N ILE A 251 -2.57 -5.39 -1.85
CA ILE A 251 -2.83 -6.83 -1.74
C ILE A 251 -2.61 -7.52 -3.09
N ARG A 252 -3.17 -6.97 -4.18
CA ARG A 252 -2.98 -7.50 -5.53
C ARG A 252 -1.51 -7.48 -5.96
N LEU A 253 -0.76 -6.42 -5.63
CA LEU A 253 0.67 -6.35 -5.91
C LEU A 253 1.47 -7.42 -5.15
N ALA A 254 1.08 -7.72 -3.91
CA ALA A 254 1.73 -8.76 -3.11
C ALA A 254 1.47 -10.17 -3.66
N CYS A 255 0.28 -10.44 -4.18
CA CYS A 255 -0.09 -11.72 -4.79
C CYS A 255 0.45 -11.88 -6.22
N SER A 256 0.59 -10.79 -6.97
CA SER A 256 0.99 -10.82 -8.36
C SER A 256 2.08 -9.78 -8.66
N PRO A 257 3.35 -10.21 -8.85
CA PRO A 257 4.44 -9.31 -9.21
C PRO A 257 4.26 -8.59 -10.55
N SER A 258 3.33 -9.04 -11.40
CA SER A 258 2.99 -8.39 -12.66
C SER A 258 1.97 -7.26 -12.51
N HIS A 259 1.35 -7.12 -11.33
CA HIS A 259 0.44 -6.01 -11.05
C HIS A 259 1.16 -4.67 -11.16
N GLN A 260 0.47 -3.67 -11.71
CA GLN A 260 1.09 -2.39 -12.01
C GLN A 260 1.31 -1.58 -10.73
N VAL A 261 2.54 -1.16 -10.49
CA VAL A 261 2.87 -0.28 -9.35
C VAL A 261 2.12 1.04 -9.49
N GLU A 262 1.95 1.54 -10.72
CA GLU A 262 1.16 2.74 -11.03
C GLU A 262 -0.23 2.70 -10.39
N ALA A 263 -0.93 1.56 -10.43
CA ALA A 263 -2.26 1.45 -9.86
C ALA A 263 -2.26 1.66 -8.33
N VAL A 264 -1.22 1.19 -7.64
CA VAL A 264 -1.03 1.46 -6.20
C VAL A 264 -0.78 2.94 -5.95
N LEU A 265 0.07 3.57 -6.77
CA LEU A 265 0.45 4.96 -6.58
C LEU A 265 -0.70 5.93 -6.89
N ASP A 266 -1.51 5.61 -7.90
CA ASP A 266 -2.70 6.37 -8.27
C ASP A 266 -3.77 6.24 -7.18
N ALA A 267 -4.01 5.03 -6.68
CA ALA A 267 -4.91 4.81 -5.54
C ALA A 267 -4.44 5.54 -4.27
N ALA A 268 -3.13 5.59 -4.03
CA ALA A 268 -2.57 6.34 -2.91
C ALA A 268 -2.76 7.85 -3.04
N ALA A 269 -2.71 8.40 -4.26
CA ALA A 269 -2.94 9.82 -4.51
C ALA A 269 -4.38 10.24 -4.15
N LEU A 270 -5.35 9.33 -4.32
CA LEU A 270 -6.76 9.56 -3.98
C LEU A 270 -7.04 9.65 -2.46
N LEU A 271 -6.09 9.22 -1.62
CA LEU A 271 -6.23 9.36 -0.16
C LEU A 271 -6.03 10.80 0.33
N SER A 272 -5.35 11.64 -0.46
CA SER A 272 -5.16 13.05 -0.12
C SER A 272 -6.30 13.89 -0.67
N PRO A 273 -6.90 14.80 0.10
CA PRO A 273 -7.86 15.76 -0.43
C PRO A 273 -7.19 16.79 -1.36
N ASN A 274 -5.85 16.87 -1.34
CA ASN A 274 -5.08 17.75 -2.21
C ASN A 274 -4.59 16.98 -3.44
N PRO A 275 -5.07 17.30 -4.66
CA PRO A 275 -4.65 16.59 -5.88
C PRO A 275 -3.18 16.81 -6.26
N LEU A 276 -2.51 17.79 -5.63
CA LEU A 276 -1.09 18.07 -5.82
C LEU A 276 -0.20 17.35 -4.80
N ASP A 277 -0.79 16.61 -3.87
CA ASP A 277 -0.04 15.88 -2.85
C ASP A 277 0.49 14.56 -3.42
N ALA A 278 1.74 14.59 -3.87
CA ALA A 278 2.46 13.43 -4.37
C ALA A 278 3.24 12.70 -3.26
N GLN A 279 3.09 13.10 -2.00
CA GLN A 279 3.92 12.62 -0.90
C GLN A 279 3.76 11.11 -0.69
N LEU A 280 2.54 10.63 -0.47
CA LEU A 280 2.32 9.21 -0.17
C LEU A 280 2.73 8.32 -1.35
N SER A 281 2.31 8.69 -2.57
CA SER A 281 2.66 7.97 -3.79
C SER A 281 4.18 7.89 -4.00
N TRP A 282 4.93 8.97 -3.73
CA TRP A 282 6.39 8.94 -3.87
C TRP A 282 7.06 8.03 -2.82
N HIS A 283 6.59 8.04 -1.57
CA HIS A 283 7.15 7.18 -0.52
C HIS A 283 6.75 5.71 -0.72
N LEU A 284 5.56 5.42 -1.26
CA LEU A 284 5.20 4.06 -1.66
C LEU A 284 6.11 3.61 -2.81
N TRP A 285 6.35 4.47 -3.81
CA TRP A 285 7.30 4.17 -4.87
C TRP A 285 8.68 3.83 -4.32
N SER A 286 9.23 4.60 -3.36
CA SER A 286 10.58 4.34 -2.85
C SER A 286 10.69 3.00 -2.13
N VAL A 287 9.67 2.63 -1.34
CA VAL A 287 9.60 1.32 -0.68
C VAL A 287 9.43 0.19 -1.69
N LEU A 288 8.47 0.31 -2.62
CA LEU A 288 8.22 -0.72 -3.63
C LEU A 288 9.44 -0.92 -4.53
N ARG A 289 10.15 0.16 -4.87
CA ARG A 289 11.42 0.12 -5.60
C ARG A 289 12.49 -0.65 -4.82
N ALA A 290 12.62 -0.39 -3.51
CA ALA A 290 13.53 -1.12 -2.63
C ALA A 290 13.13 -2.60 -2.47
N LEU A 291 11.84 -2.93 -2.51
CA LEU A 291 11.35 -4.31 -2.52
C LEU A 291 11.58 -5.03 -3.86
N GLY A 292 12.15 -4.36 -4.87
CA GLY A 292 12.46 -4.92 -6.18
C GLY A 292 11.38 -4.73 -7.25
N TYR A 293 10.28 -4.03 -6.96
CA TYR A 293 9.25 -3.72 -7.95
C TYR A 293 9.72 -2.62 -8.90
N ASN A 294 10.15 -3.05 -10.09
CA ASN A 294 10.75 -2.22 -11.13
C ASN A 294 9.86 -2.11 -12.39
N THR A 295 8.54 -2.26 -12.25
CA THR A 295 7.60 -2.38 -13.39
C THR A 295 7.23 -1.05 -14.04
N MET A 296 7.43 0.07 -13.35
CA MET A 296 7.03 1.39 -13.85
C MET A 296 7.82 1.83 -15.09
N THR A 297 7.13 2.50 -16.02
CA THR A 297 7.82 3.12 -17.17
C THR A 297 8.71 4.30 -16.73
N PRO A 298 9.88 4.54 -17.36
CA PRO A 298 10.74 5.67 -17.00
C PRO A 298 10.05 7.04 -17.07
N ALA A 299 9.09 7.20 -17.99
CA ALA A 299 8.30 8.41 -18.12
C ALA A 299 7.33 8.61 -16.95
N ALA A 300 6.67 7.54 -16.48
CA ALA A 300 5.81 7.59 -15.30
C ALA A 300 6.59 7.91 -14.03
N GLU A 301 7.74 7.25 -13.81
CA GLU A 301 8.62 7.55 -12.67
C GLU A 301 9.10 9.01 -12.69
N GLN A 302 9.50 9.51 -13.87
CA GLN A 302 9.89 10.91 -14.00
C GLN A 302 8.75 11.87 -13.64
N ARG A 303 7.51 11.61 -14.06
CA ARG A 303 6.35 12.45 -13.69
C ARG A 303 6.13 12.47 -12.18
N LEU A 304 6.22 11.33 -11.51
CA LEU A 304 6.11 11.23 -10.06
C LEU A 304 7.18 12.06 -9.34
N HIS A 305 8.45 11.94 -9.76
CA HIS A 305 9.54 12.72 -9.19
C HIS A 305 9.36 14.22 -9.42
N MET A 306 8.97 14.63 -10.62
CA MET A 306 8.71 16.04 -10.93
C MET A 306 7.57 16.60 -10.08
N SER A 307 6.47 15.85 -9.94
CA SER A 307 5.31 16.27 -9.13
C SER A 307 5.71 16.52 -7.68
N TYR A 308 6.36 15.55 -7.04
CA TYR A 308 6.74 15.67 -5.64
C TYR A 308 7.86 16.70 -5.42
N ALA A 309 8.81 16.82 -6.34
CA ALA A 309 9.83 17.87 -6.28
C ALA A 309 9.23 19.29 -6.40
N ASN A 310 8.18 19.46 -7.20
CA ASN A 310 7.47 20.74 -7.29
C ASN A 310 6.72 21.09 -6.00
N GLN A 311 6.08 20.11 -5.36
CA GLN A 311 5.46 20.28 -4.03
C GLN A 311 6.51 20.72 -3.00
N LEU A 312 7.66 20.07 -2.94
CA LEU A 312 8.77 20.41 -2.03
C LEU A 312 9.38 21.79 -2.33
N SER A 313 9.53 22.12 -3.61
CA SER A 313 10.06 23.42 -4.06
C SER A 313 9.14 24.56 -3.65
N SER A 314 7.83 24.36 -3.74
CA SER A 314 6.82 25.35 -3.32
C SER A 314 6.85 25.62 -1.82
N SER A 315 7.32 24.65 -1.02
CA SER A 315 7.55 24.77 0.42
C SER A 315 8.99 25.19 0.77
N GLU A 316 9.79 25.64 -0.21
CA GLU A 316 11.20 26.02 -0.06
C GLU A 316 12.13 24.92 0.51
N LEU A 317 11.72 23.65 0.39
CA LEU A 317 12.50 22.48 0.77
C LEU A 317 13.42 22.04 -0.38
N TRP A 318 14.25 22.95 -0.86
CA TRP A 318 15.03 22.82 -2.10
C TRP A 318 15.93 21.57 -2.16
N HIS A 319 16.68 21.31 -1.10
CA HIS A 319 17.55 20.13 -1.00
C HIS A 319 16.78 18.81 -1.11
N LEU A 320 15.56 18.75 -0.56
CA LEU A 320 14.69 17.59 -0.68
C LEU A 320 14.12 17.45 -2.09
N ALA A 321 13.74 18.56 -2.74
CA ALA A 321 13.32 18.56 -4.13
C ALA A 321 14.42 18.04 -5.06
N ILE A 322 15.66 18.52 -4.89
CA ILE A 322 16.82 18.04 -5.66
C ILE A 322 17.05 16.55 -5.40
N PHE A 323 17.01 16.10 -4.14
CA PHE A 323 17.13 14.68 -3.82
C PHE A 323 16.08 13.81 -4.53
N VAL A 324 14.82 14.25 -4.56
CA VAL A 324 13.75 13.56 -5.29
C VAL A 324 14.08 13.49 -6.78
N LEU A 325 14.49 14.61 -7.40
CA LEU A 325 14.87 14.65 -8.82
C LEU A 325 16.10 13.80 -9.14
N SER A 326 17.00 13.57 -8.17
CA SER A 326 18.17 12.70 -8.34
C SER A 326 17.81 11.24 -8.70
N HIS A 327 16.55 10.84 -8.52
CA HIS A 327 16.04 9.52 -8.90
C HIS A 327 15.69 9.39 -10.40
N ILE A 328 15.59 10.51 -11.13
CA ILE A 328 15.28 10.50 -12.57
C ILE A 328 16.34 9.70 -13.34
N SER A 329 15.92 8.65 -14.03
CA SER A 329 16.85 7.74 -14.71
C SER A 329 17.57 8.38 -15.90
N HIS A 330 16.89 9.21 -16.68
CA HIS A 330 17.47 9.86 -17.85
C HIS A 330 18.33 11.06 -17.46
N ASP A 331 19.59 11.10 -17.92
CA ASP A 331 20.59 12.09 -17.50
C ASP A 331 20.20 13.53 -17.85
N GLN A 332 19.84 13.77 -19.12
CA GLN A 332 19.45 15.10 -19.57
C GLN A 332 18.22 15.64 -18.83
N CYS A 333 17.14 14.85 -18.73
CA CYS A 333 15.94 15.21 -17.97
C CYS A 333 16.27 15.56 -16.52
N ARG A 334 17.12 14.75 -15.87
CA ARG A 334 17.55 14.98 -14.49
C ARG A 334 18.35 16.28 -14.35
N SER A 335 19.31 16.51 -15.25
CA SER A 335 20.14 17.72 -15.27
C SER A 335 19.30 18.97 -15.48
N VAL A 336 18.35 18.95 -16.42
CA VAL A 336 17.43 20.07 -16.67
C VAL A 336 16.56 20.34 -15.45
N ALA A 337 15.93 19.31 -14.88
CA ALA A 337 15.03 19.47 -13.74
C ALA A 337 15.75 20.01 -12.49
N ILE A 338 16.95 19.50 -12.17
CA ILE A 338 17.73 19.99 -11.02
C ILE A 338 18.15 21.45 -11.22
N ARG A 339 18.60 21.81 -12.43
CA ARG A 339 18.97 23.20 -12.74
C ARG A 339 17.78 24.14 -12.63
N GLU A 340 16.60 23.74 -13.10
CA GLU A 340 15.37 24.54 -12.96
C GLU A 340 15.01 24.80 -11.49
N VAL A 341 15.21 23.82 -10.60
CA VAL A 341 15.05 24.03 -9.15
C VAL A 341 16.08 25.02 -8.61
N LEU A 342 17.35 24.90 -9.01
CA LEU A 342 18.41 25.82 -8.59
C LEU A 342 18.19 27.27 -9.08
N ASP A 343 17.68 27.43 -10.30
CA ASP A 343 17.36 28.73 -10.88
C ASP A 343 16.19 29.38 -10.14
N ARG A 344 15.10 28.63 -9.86
CA ARG A 344 13.99 29.12 -9.02
C ARG A 344 14.45 29.49 -7.62
N MET A 345 15.24 28.62 -7.02
CA MET A 345 15.84 28.81 -5.70
C MET A 345 16.71 30.09 -5.67
N SER A 346 17.40 30.45 -6.76
CA SER A 346 18.28 31.61 -6.79
C SER A 346 17.61 32.93 -6.40
N LEU A 347 16.31 33.04 -6.63
CA LEU A 347 15.52 34.24 -6.36
C LEU A 347 15.15 34.38 -4.87
N THR A 348 15.00 33.28 -4.15
CA THR A 348 14.47 33.27 -2.78
C THR A 348 15.45 32.73 -1.74
N ALA A 349 16.54 32.11 -2.16
CA ALA A 349 17.36 31.31 -1.25
C ALA A 349 18.29 32.09 -0.33
N ARG A 350 18.45 31.52 0.86
CA ARG A 350 19.43 31.90 1.89
C ARG A 350 20.71 31.10 1.74
N SER A 351 21.84 31.63 2.20
CA SER A 351 23.16 30.96 2.14
C SER A 351 23.14 29.54 2.71
N GLN A 352 22.40 29.32 3.80
CA GLN A 352 22.28 28.00 4.46
C GLN A 352 21.63 26.93 3.56
N GLN A 353 20.73 27.31 2.65
CA GLN A 353 20.08 26.35 1.75
C GLN A 353 21.07 25.82 0.70
N TYR A 354 21.99 26.65 0.22
CA TYR A 354 23.06 26.22 -0.68
C TYR A 354 24.03 25.25 -0.02
N GLU A 355 24.42 25.51 1.23
CA GLU A 355 25.30 24.61 1.99
C GLU A 355 24.65 23.23 2.22
N LYS A 356 23.35 23.20 2.56
CA LYS A 356 22.61 21.95 2.69
C LYS A 356 22.61 21.13 1.40
N ILE A 357 22.41 21.76 0.25
CA ILE A 357 22.43 21.08 -1.06
C ILE A 357 23.82 20.51 -1.36
N LEU A 358 24.88 21.29 -1.15
CA LEU A 358 26.26 20.83 -1.35
C LEU A 358 26.60 19.64 -0.44
N THR A 359 26.07 19.64 0.79
CA THR A 359 26.31 18.58 1.76
C THR A 359 25.54 17.30 1.44
N ILE A 360 24.29 17.42 0.97
CA ILE A 360 23.36 16.29 0.87
C ILE A 360 23.27 15.70 -0.55
N CYS A 361 23.31 16.54 -1.58
CA CYS A 361 22.86 16.16 -2.91
C CYS A 361 23.98 15.86 -3.91
N ASP A 362 25.26 16.00 -3.52
CA ASP A 362 26.45 15.79 -4.39
C ASP A 362 26.33 16.54 -5.74
N VAL A 363 25.73 17.73 -5.72
CA VAL A 363 25.54 18.58 -6.91
C VAL A 363 26.86 19.27 -7.25
N PRO A 364 27.21 19.40 -8.55
CA PRO A 364 28.42 20.13 -8.95
C PRO A 364 28.46 21.57 -8.42
N LYS A 365 29.60 21.98 -7.85
CA LYS A 365 29.77 23.32 -7.25
C LYS A 365 29.57 24.44 -8.27
N GLU A 366 29.85 24.15 -9.54
CA GLU A 366 29.66 25.03 -10.68
C GLU A 366 28.19 25.40 -10.86
N TRP A 367 27.26 24.46 -10.60
CA TRP A 367 25.83 24.70 -10.74
C TRP A 367 25.31 25.64 -9.66
N ILE A 368 25.81 25.49 -8.43
CA ILE A 368 25.53 26.43 -7.33
C ILE A 368 26.08 27.82 -7.64
N SER A 369 27.29 27.89 -8.19
CA SER A 369 27.93 29.15 -8.56
C SER A 369 27.15 29.87 -9.68
N ALA A 370 26.67 29.11 -10.68
CA ALA A 370 25.82 29.64 -11.74
C ALA A 370 24.49 30.20 -11.21
N ALA A 371 23.81 29.48 -10.31
CA ALA A 371 22.59 29.96 -9.67
C ALA A 371 22.82 31.26 -8.87
N LYS A 372 23.92 31.35 -8.10
CA LYS A 372 24.29 32.58 -7.38
C LYS A 372 24.56 33.75 -8.33
N PHE A 373 25.19 33.49 -9.47
CA PHE A 373 25.45 34.52 -10.49
C PHE A 373 24.17 35.07 -11.11
N ILE A 374 23.18 34.22 -11.40
CA ILE A 374 21.86 34.64 -11.91
C ILE A 374 21.21 35.63 -10.95
N ARG A 375 21.23 35.33 -9.64
CA ARG A 375 20.72 36.25 -8.61
C ARG A 375 21.43 37.61 -8.65
N SER A 376 22.77 37.64 -8.68
CA SER A 376 23.53 38.90 -8.76
C SER A 376 23.14 39.72 -9.99
N LYS A 377 22.90 39.08 -11.14
CA LYS A 377 22.46 39.75 -12.37
C LYS A 377 21.06 40.36 -12.23
N VAL A 378 20.14 39.66 -11.58
CA VAL A 378 18.78 40.16 -11.30
C VAL A 378 18.82 41.34 -10.32
N GLU A 379 19.64 41.28 -9.27
CA GLU A 379 19.83 42.39 -8.32
C GLU A 379 20.45 43.63 -8.99
N LEU A 380 21.43 43.44 -9.89
CA LEU A 380 22.06 44.52 -10.66
C LEU A 380 21.12 45.17 -11.68
N SER A 381 20.22 44.40 -12.30
CA SER A 381 19.26 44.92 -13.28
C SER A 381 18.01 45.55 -12.65
N SER A 382 17.64 45.14 -11.44
CA SER A 382 16.55 45.75 -10.64
C SER A 382 16.99 46.99 -9.86
N SER A 383 18.30 47.24 -9.77
CA SER A 383 18.87 48.49 -9.28
C SER A 383 19.14 49.41 -10.47
N PRO A 384 18.23 50.32 -10.88
CA PRO A 384 18.58 51.31 -11.88
C PRO A 384 19.68 52.19 -11.30
N LEU A 385 20.91 51.94 -11.73
CA LEU A 385 22.03 52.88 -11.72
C LEU A 385 22.01 53.85 -10.52
N LYS A 386 22.55 53.42 -9.37
CA LYS A 386 23.47 54.31 -8.63
C LYS A 386 24.78 54.40 -9.42
N LEU A 387 24.67 54.88 -10.65
CA LEU A 387 25.74 55.31 -11.51
C LEU A 387 25.41 56.78 -11.81
N PHE A 388 25.55 57.59 -10.76
CA PHE A 388 25.77 59.02 -10.88
C PHE A 388 26.85 59.39 -9.87
N LEU A 389 28.02 59.66 -10.45
CA LEU A 389 29.19 60.39 -9.95
C LEU A 389 29.95 59.81 -8.75
#